data_AF-A0A0C3PWS2-F1
#
_entry.id   AF-A0A0C3PWS2-F1
#
_cell.length_a   1.000
_cell.length_b   1.000
_cell.length_c   1.000
_cell.angle_alpha   90.00
_cell.angle_beta   90.00
_cell.angle_gamma   90.00
#
_symmetry.space_group_name_H-M   'P 1'
#
loop_
_entity.id
_entity.type
_entity.pdbx_description
1 polymer ?
#
loop_
_entity_poly.entity_id
_entity_poly.type
_entity_poly.pdbx_seq_one_letter_code
_entity_poly.pdbx_strand_id
1 'polypeptide(L)'
;MERFLASPAVLSLFPSSPSAPIPSYADLMRHIRETQPLPAIESHTQILMALLDQVYHSSPSGLSTTAELHKLQDTIGLFPSVPNTAWQTHFTHLYGYGATYYSYLFCRAIAKKVWKTLFEPNPLDRNAGEKFKEEVLKYGGGKEPWEMLGGLLNIPELAAGDRKAMELVGKWGVEQ
;
A
#
# COMPACT_ATOMS: atom_id res chain seq x y z
N MET A 1 -7.89 6.85 -0.75
CA MET A 1 -8.20 8.21 -0.24
C MET A 1 -7.03 9.17 -0.39
N GLU A 2 -5.79 8.79 -0.04
CA GLU A 2 -4.60 9.68 -0.14
C GLU A 2 -4.45 10.38 -1.51
N ARG A 3 -4.76 9.69 -2.62
CA ARG A 3 -4.66 10.25 -3.98
C ARG A 3 -5.59 11.45 -4.24
N PHE A 4 -6.69 11.58 -3.50
CA PHE A 4 -7.56 12.76 -3.59
C PHE A 4 -6.81 14.03 -3.15
N LEU A 5 -5.92 13.94 -2.15
CA LEU A 5 -5.10 15.07 -1.69
C LEU A 5 -4.03 15.48 -2.72
N ALA A 6 -3.79 14.65 -3.72
CA ALA A 6 -2.91 14.93 -4.85
C ALA A 6 -3.69 15.34 -6.11
N SER A 7 -4.96 15.72 -6.00
CA SER A 7 -5.77 16.23 -7.11
C SER A 7 -5.97 17.75 -7.01
N PRO A 8 -5.65 18.53 -8.06
CA PRO A 8 -5.93 19.98 -8.09
C PRO A 8 -7.41 20.30 -7.87
N ALA A 9 -8.31 19.51 -8.49
CA ALA A 9 -9.75 19.71 -8.38
C ALA A 9 -10.23 19.53 -6.93
N VAL A 10 -9.72 18.53 -6.22
CA VAL A 10 -10.05 18.31 -4.81
C VAL A 10 -9.44 19.40 -3.93
N LEU A 11 -8.18 19.79 -4.15
CA LEU A 11 -7.50 20.81 -3.37
C LEU A 11 -8.22 22.17 -3.47
N SER A 12 -8.82 22.48 -4.62
CA SER A 12 -9.59 23.71 -4.82
C SER A 12 -10.87 23.81 -3.98
N LEU A 13 -11.33 22.70 -3.38
CA LEU A 13 -12.48 22.70 -2.48
C LEU A 13 -12.15 23.27 -1.09
N PHE A 14 -10.87 23.30 -0.72
CA PHE A 14 -10.45 23.84 0.57
C PHE A 14 -10.39 25.38 0.49
N PRO A 15 -10.96 26.10 1.46
CA PRO A 15 -10.94 27.56 1.45
C PRO A 15 -9.52 28.08 1.73
N SER A 16 -9.03 28.99 0.88
CA SER A 16 -7.80 29.72 1.18
C SER A 16 -8.09 30.92 2.07
N SER A 17 -7.29 31.09 3.13
CA SER A 17 -7.32 32.32 3.95
C SER A 17 -6.23 33.28 3.48
N PRO A 18 -6.45 34.60 3.49
CA PRO A 18 -5.39 35.59 3.25
C PRO A 18 -4.19 35.44 4.20
N SER A 19 -4.41 34.95 5.42
CA SER A 19 -3.37 34.70 6.43
C SER A 19 -2.69 33.34 6.31
N ALA A 20 -3.27 32.42 5.53
CA ALA A 20 -2.77 31.06 5.32
C ALA A 20 -3.18 30.59 3.91
N PRO A 21 -2.49 31.07 2.86
CA PRO A 21 -2.79 30.64 1.50
C PRO A 21 -2.49 29.15 1.36
N ILE A 22 -3.38 28.42 0.68
CA ILE A 22 -3.14 27.01 0.35
C ILE A 22 -2.05 26.98 -0.74
N PRO A 23 -0.99 26.16 -0.58
CA PRO A 23 0.05 26.00 -1.60
C PRO A 23 -0.58 25.61 -2.94
N SER A 24 -0.04 26.13 -4.04
CA SER A 24 -0.47 25.66 -5.35
C SER A 24 -0.21 24.15 -5.48
N TYR A 25 -0.97 23.46 -6.34
CA TYR A 25 -0.72 22.05 -6.61
C TYR A 25 0.72 21.80 -7.05
N ALA A 26 1.29 22.71 -7.85
CA ALA A 26 2.67 22.62 -8.31
C ALA A 26 3.67 22.70 -7.14
N ASP A 27 3.43 23.58 -6.16
CA ASP A 27 4.28 23.72 -4.97
C ASP A 27 4.16 22.49 -4.06
N LEU A 28 2.95 21.97 -3.85
CA LEU A 28 2.73 20.74 -3.08
C LEU A 28 3.46 19.55 -3.72
N MET A 29 3.30 19.37 -5.03
CA MET A 29 3.94 18.26 -5.74
C MET A 29 5.48 18.42 -5.79
N ARG A 30 5.98 19.66 -5.85
CA ARG A 30 7.42 19.93 -5.71
C ARG A 30 7.89 19.52 -4.31
N HIS A 31 7.21 19.96 -3.27
CA HIS A 31 7.54 19.61 -1.89
C HIS A 31 7.51 18.11 -1.62
N ILE A 32 6.50 17.39 -2.13
CA ILE A 32 6.42 15.93 -2.03
C ILE A 32 7.62 15.26 -2.71
N ARG A 33 8.01 15.71 -3.92
CA ARG A 33 9.19 15.16 -4.62
C ARG A 33 10.49 15.44 -3.87
N GLU A 34 10.62 16.62 -3.27
CA GLU A 34 11.81 17.00 -2.49
C GLU A 34 11.90 16.22 -1.17
N THR A 35 10.76 15.93 -0.53
CA THR A 35 10.72 15.20 0.74
C THR A 35 10.76 13.68 0.58
N GLN A 36 10.46 13.14 -0.61
CA GLN A 36 10.52 11.72 -0.92
C GLN A 36 11.46 11.43 -2.11
N PRO A 37 12.77 11.66 -1.98
CA PRO A 37 13.70 11.56 -3.10
C PRO A 37 13.95 10.11 -3.57
N LEU A 38 13.65 9.10 -2.74
CA LEU A 38 14.08 7.71 -2.97
C LEU A 38 12.92 6.68 -2.80
N PRO A 39 11.82 6.81 -3.58
CA PRO A 39 10.65 5.95 -3.43
C PRO A 39 10.92 4.45 -3.72
N ALA A 40 11.93 4.15 -4.55
CA ALA A 40 12.35 2.79 -4.84
C ALA A 40 13.01 2.12 -3.62
N ILE A 41 13.83 2.87 -2.86
CA ILE A 41 14.49 2.36 -1.63
C ILE A 41 13.45 2.13 -0.53
N GLU A 42 12.47 3.04 -0.42
CA GLU A 42 11.34 2.85 0.50
C GLU A 42 10.54 1.58 0.14
N SER A 43 10.19 1.42 -1.14
CA SER A 43 9.45 0.25 -1.61
C SER A 43 10.23 -1.05 -1.42
N HIS A 44 11.54 -1.03 -1.67
CA HIS A 44 12.43 -2.15 -1.38
C HIS A 44 12.43 -2.51 0.12
N THR A 45 12.50 -1.50 1.00
CA THR A 45 12.48 -1.71 2.45
C THR A 45 11.16 -2.36 2.90
N GLN A 46 10.02 -1.94 2.33
CA GLN A 46 8.71 -2.56 2.57
C GLN A 46 8.66 -4.02 2.10
N ILE A 47 9.26 -4.34 0.94
CA ILE A 47 9.37 -5.71 0.44
C ILE A 47 10.22 -6.57 1.39
N LEU A 48 11.37 -6.06 1.83
CA LEU A 48 12.26 -6.78 2.75
C LEU A 48 11.56 -7.06 4.09
N MET A 49 10.82 -6.10 4.64
CA MET A 49 10.02 -6.29 5.85
C MET A 49 8.89 -7.32 5.66
N ALA A 50 8.22 -7.31 4.50
CA ALA A 50 7.19 -8.30 4.17
C ALA A 50 7.78 -9.71 4.08
N LEU A 51 8.94 -9.87 3.44
CA LEU A 51 9.63 -11.15 3.34
C LEU A 51 10.13 -11.63 4.71
N LEU A 52 10.69 -10.75 5.53
CA LEU A 52 11.13 -11.08 6.88
C LEU A 52 9.97 -11.61 7.74
N ASP A 53 8.82 -10.92 7.67
CA ASP A 53 7.61 -11.32 8.36
C ASP A 53 7.13 -12.71 7.90
N GLN A 54 7.16 -13.00 6.59
CA GLN A 54 6.87 -14.36 6.10
C GLN A 54 7.87 -15.39 6.63
N VAL A 55 9.18 -15.12 6.57
CA VAL A 55 10.23 -16.04 7.05
C VAL A 55 10.03 -16.40 8.52
N TYR A 56 9.73 -15.42 9.37
CA TYR A 56 9.52 -15.67 10.79
C TYR A 56 8.27 -16.48 11.10
N HIS A 57 7.21 -16.33 10.31
CA HIS A 57 5.92 -16.99 10.55
C HIS A 57 5.70 -18.26 9.71
N SER A 58 6.61 -18.60 8.80
CA SER A 58 6.60 -19.86 8.06
C SER A 58 7.60 -20.90 8.59
N SER A 59 8.51 -20.50 9.48
CA SER A 59 9.62 -21.33 9.95
C SER A 59 9.27 -22.13 11.22
N PRO A 60 9.86 -23.32 11.43
CA PRO A 60 9.69 -24.09 12.66
C PRO A 60 10.33 -23.38 13.87
N SER A 61 9.93 -23.80 15.08
CA SER A 61 10.46 -23.27 16.34
C SER A 61 11.99 -23.41 16.46
N GLY A 62 12.64 -22.44 17.12
CA GLY A 62 14.09 -22.46 17.38
C GLY A 62 14.93 -21.60 16.42
N LEU A 63 14.27 -20.87 15.52
CA LEU A 63 14.87 -19.87 14.64
C LEU A 63 15.58 -18.75 15.42
N SER A 64 16.81 -18.43 14.99
CA SER A 64 17.45 -17.17 15.37
C SER A 64 16.94 -16.04 14.48
N THR A 65 16.11 -15.16 15.04
CA THR A 65 15.54 -14.02 14.29
C THR A 65 16.64 -13.11 13.75
N THR A 66 17.64 -12.77 14.56
CA THR A 66 18.76 -11.92 14.12
C THR A 66 19.52 -12.54 12.95
N ALA A 67 19.79 -13.85 12.99
CA ALA A 67 20.53 -14.51 11.92
C ALA A 67 19.75 -14.52 10.61
N GLU A 68 18.43 -14.77 10.65
CA GLU A 68 17.61 -14.74 9.44
C GLU A 68 17.38 -13.33 8.91
N LEU A 69 17.28 -12.31 9.77
CA LEU A 69 17.31 -10.90 9.33
C LEU A 69 18.59 -10.60 8.55
N HIS A 70 19.75 -10.90 9.13
CA HIS A 70 21.04 -10.61 8.49
C HIS A 70 21.18 -11.36 7.17
N LYS A 71 20.87 -12.65 7.16
CA LYS A 71 20.87 -13.48 5.94
C LYS A 71 19.97 -12.91 4.85
N LEU A 72 18.77 -12.44 5.21
CA LEU A 72 17.86 -11.82 4.25
C LEU A 72 18.43 -10.50 3.70
N GLN A 73 18.94 -9.64 4.58
CA GLN A 73 19.61 -8.38 4.18
C GLN A 73 20.80 -8.64 3.25
N ASP A 74 21.63 -9.63 3.54
CA ASP A 74 22.81 -9.96 2.73
C ASP A 74 22.46 -10.64 1.40
N THR A 75 21.29 -11.27 1.30
CA THR A 75 20.85 -11.97 0.07
C THR A 75 20.15 -11.03 -0.91
N ILE A 76 19.25 -10.17 -0.41
CA ILE A 76 18.39 -9.35 -1.27
C ILE A 76 18.45 -7.85 -0.95
N GLY A 77 19.01 -7.46 0.19
CA GLY A 77 19.04 -6.08 0.64
C GLY A 77 19.96 -5.20 -0.22
N LEU A 78 19.67 -3.90 -0.25
CA LEU A 78 20.51 -2.91 -0.93
C LEU A 78 21.83 -2.64 -0.18
N PHE A 79 21.87 -2.96 1.12
CA PHE A 79 23.01 -2.73 1.99
C PHE A 79 23.28 -4.00 2.81
N PRO A 80 24.55 -4.30 3.11
CA PRO A 80 24.91 -5.44 3.94
C PRO A 80 24.36 -5.31 5.36
N SER A 81 24.16 -6.44 6.01
CA SER A 81 23.77 -6.50 7.41
C SER A 81 24.82 -5.85 8.31
N VAL A 82 24.36 -5.20 9.39
CA VAL A 82 25.24 -4.56 10.37
C VAL A 82 25.45 -5.51 11.54
N PRO A 83 26.70 -5.93 11.83
CA PRO A 83 26.96 -6.89 12.90
C PRO A 83 26.57 -6.33 14.26
N ASN A 84 26.23 -7.23 15.19
CA ASN A 84 25.84 -6.89 16.57
C ASN A 84 24.60 -5.98 16.66
N THR A 85 23.70 -6.04 15.68
CA THR A 85 22.40 -5.36 15.72
C THR A 85 21.26 -6.36 15.82
N ALA A 86 20.10 -5.89 16.25
CA ALA A 86 18.88 -6.68 16.35
C ALA A 86 17.67 -5.79 16.00
N TRP A 87 17.67 -5.22 14.79
CA TRP A 87 16.65 -4.25 14.37
C TRP A 87 15.21 -4.79 14.50
N GLN A 88 15.02 -6.08 14.26
CA GLN A 88 13.71 -6.74 14.33
C GLN A 88 13.02 -6.62 15.69
N THR A 89 13.75 -6.33 16.78
CA THR A 89 13.14 -6.10 18.10
C THR A 89 12.31 -4.82 18.16
N HIS A 90 12.56 -3.87 17.25
CA HIS A 90 11.80 -2.64 17.09
C HIS A 90 10.67 -2.79 16.07
N PHE A 91 10.59 -3.93 15.39
CA PHE A 91 9.57 -4.18 14.38
C PHE A 91 8.29 -4.70 15.05
N THR A 92 7.54 -3.79 15.66
CA THR A 92 6.36 -4.12 16.48
C THR A 92 5.25 -4.84 15.72
N HIS A 93 5.18 -4.69 14.40
CA HIS A 93 4.19 -5.38 13.56
C HIS A 93 4.27 -6.91 13.68
N LEU A 94 5.46 -7.46 13.94
CA LEU A 94 5.65 -8.89 14.16
C LEU A 94 4.80 -9.41 15.34
N TYR A 95 4.41 -8.53 16.25
CA TYR A 95 3.59 -8.84 17.42
C TYR A 95 2.15 -8.33 17.19
N GLY A 96 1.23 -9.26 16.95
CA GLY A 96 -0.21 -8.98 16.76
C GLY A 96 -0.67 -8.91 15.30
N TYR A 97 0.24 -8.69 14.35
CA TYR A 97 -0.04 -8.67 12.89
C TYR A 97 0.87 -9.61 12.09
N GLY A 98 1.50 -10.57 12.76
CA GLY A 98 2.44 -11.51 12.15
C GLY A 98 1.86 -12.21 10.91
N ALA A 99 2.74 -12.43 9.93
CA ALA A 99 2.45 -13.00 8.61
C ALA A 99 1.59 -12.13 7.67
N THR A 100 1.31 -10.87 8.02
CA THR A 100 0.43 -9.99 7.22
C THR A 100 1.09 -8.71 6.71
N TYR A 101 2.40 -8.49 6.92
CA TYR A 101 3.03 -7.23 6.52
C TYR A 101 3.00 -6.98 5.00
N TYR A 102 2.97 -8.04 4.18
CA TYR A 102 2.80 -7.94 2.73
C TYR A 102 1.52 -7.19 2.33
N SER A 103 0.51 -7.16 3.21
CA SER A 103 -0.77 -6.48 2.98
C SER A 103 -0.61 -4.99 2.68
N TYR A 104 0.41 -4.30 3.20
CA TYR A 104 0.66 -2.90 2.88
C TYR A 104 0.91 -2.69 1.39
N LEU A 105 1.81 -3.49 0.81
CA LEU A 105 2.12 -3.45 -0.63
C LEU A 105 0.92 -3.89 -1.47
N PHE A 106 0.26 -4.95 -1.03
CA PHE A 106 -0.90 -5.51 -1.70
C PHE A 106 -2.07 -4.51 -1.76
N CYS A 107 -2.45 -3.90 -0.63
CA CYS A 107 -3.48 -2.88 -0.55
C CYS A 107 -3.11 -1.60 -1.32
N ARG A 108 -1.82 -1.24 -1.38
CA ARG A 108 -1.36 -0.12 -2.23
C ARG A 108 -1.60 -0.39 -3.71
N ALA A 109 -1.31 -1.59 -4.19
CA ALA A 109 -1.58 -1.99 -5.58
C ALA A 109 -3.08 -1.94 -5.90
N ILE A 110 -3.93 -2.47 -5.00
CA ILE A 110 -5.39 -2.40 -5.12
C ILE A 110 -5.88 -0.95 -5.15
N ALA A 111 -5.46 -0.14 -4.17
CA ALA A 111 -5.88 1.26 -4.07
C ALA A 111 -5.47 2.07 -5.31
N LYS A 112 -4.28 1.82 -5.87
CA LYS A 112 -3.84 2.42 -7.14
C LYS A 112 -4.76 2.01 -8.28
N LYS A 113 -5.07 0.71 -8.42
CA LYS A 113 -5.95 0.21 -9.48
C LYS A 113 -7.36 0.80 -9.38
N VAL A 114 -7.92 0.86 -8.17
CA VAL A 114 -9.23 1.48 -7.92
C VAL A 114 -9.21 2.96 -8.29
N TRP A 115 -8.18 3.70 -7.86
CA TRP A 115 -8.03 5.12 -8.22
C TRP A 115 -8.00 5.33 -9.74
N LYS A 116 -7.11 4.64 -10.45
CA LYS A 116 -6.98 4.77 -11.91
C LYS A 116 -8.27 4.42 -12.65
N THR A 117 -9.01 3.44 -12.15
CA THR A 117 -10.23 2.97 -12.82
C THR A 117 -11.43 3.86 -12.54
N LEU A 118 -11.61 4.33 -11.30
CA LEU A 118 -12.84 5.01 -10.88
C LEU A 118 -12.71 6.54 -10.75
N PHE A 119 -11.57 7.04 -10.28
CA PHE A 119 -11.47 8.41 -9.77
C PHE A 119 -10.46 9.28 -10.53
N GLU A 120 -9.48 8.69 -11.21
CA GLU A 120 -8.50 9.44 -12.01
C GLU A 120 -9.15 10.27 -13.14
N PRO A 121 -10.18 9.78 -13.89
CA PRO A 121 -10.83 10.59 -14.92
C PRO A 121 -11.55 11.82 -14.36
N ASN A 122 -12.25 11.65 -13.23
CA ASN A 122 -12.93 12.72 -12.52
C ASN A 122 -13.04 12.38 -11.02
N PRO A 123 -12.18 12.96 -10.16
CA PRO A 123 -12.13 12.60 -8.76
C PRO A 123 -13.35 13.11 -7.98
N LEU A 124 -14.13 14.05 -8.53
CA LEU A 124 -15.34 14.56 -7.90
C LEU A 124 -16.63 13.97 -8.49
N ASP A 125 -16.53 12.90 -9.27
CA ASP A 125 -17.70 12.21 -9.82
C ASP A 125 -18.53 11.53 -8.72
N ARG A 126 -19.77 12.03 -8.53
CA ARG A 126 -20.74 11.46 -7.59
C ARG A 126 -21.05 10.00 -7.90
N ASN A 127 -21.19 9.62 -9.17
CA ASN A 127 -21.55 8.25 -9.54
C ASN A 127 -20.42 7.28 -9.21
N ALA A 128 -19.15 7.68 -9.41
CA ALA A 128 -17.99 6.90 -8.99
C ALA A 128 -17.96 6.71 -7.47
N GLY A 129 -18.25 7.78 -6.71
CA GLY A 129 -18.36 7.73 -5.25
C GLY A 129 -19.47 6.80 -4.76
N GLU A 130 -20.68 6.90 -5.32
CA GLU A 130 -21.80 6.01 -4.98
C GLU A 130 -21.48 4.57 -5.36
N LYS A 131 -20.88 4.31 -6.54
CA LYS A 131 -20.43 2.96 -6.89
C LYS A 131 -19.47 2.38 -5.85
N PHE A 132 -18.47 3.16 -5.42
CA PHE A 132 -17.51 2.68 -4.41
C PHE A 132 -18.17 2.41 -3.05
N LYS A 133 -19.13 3.25 -2.64
CA LYS A 133 -19.92 3.05 -1.43
C LYS A 133 -20.79 1.79 -1.51
N GLU A 134 -21.51 1.61 -2.61
CA GLU A 134 -22.46 0.52 -2.81
C GLU A 134 -21.80 -0.84 -3.06
N GLU A 135 -20.61 -0.87 -3.66
CA GLU A 135 -19.87 -2.11 -3.93
C GLU A 135 -18.92 -2.52 -2.81
N VAL A 136 -18.37 -1.56 -2.05
CA VAL A 136 -17.34 -1.83 -1.03
C VAL A 136 -17.73 -1.33 0.35
N LEU A 137 -17.87 -0.02 0.54
CA LEU A 137 -17.85 0.57 1.89
C LEU A 137 -19.04 0.16 2.76
N LYS A 138 -20.24 0.01 2.18
CA LYS A 138 -21.46 -0.23 2.97
C LYS A 138 -21.49 -1.56 3.72
N TYR A 139 -20.67 -2.52 3.31
CA TYR A 139 -20.72 -3.88 3.84
C TYR A 139 -19.84 -4.09 5.07
N GLY A 140 -18.80 -3.27 5.27
CA GLY A 140 -17.76 -3.57 6.26
C GLY A 140 -17.19 -4.97 6.05
N GLY A 141 -17.19 -5.80 7.11
CA GLY A 141 -16.80 -7.22 7.05
C GLY A 141 -17.93 -8.19 6.68
N GLY A 142 -19.11 -7.70 6.30
CA GLY A 142 -20.31 -8.52 6.05
C GLY A 142 -20.44 -9.12 4.66
N LYS A 143 -19.45 -8.91 3.78
CA LYS A 143 -19.38 -9.52 2.43
C LYS A 143 -17.92 -9.87 2.13
N GLU A 144 -17.71 -10.80 1.20
CA GLU A 144 -16.37 -11.23 0.81
C GLU A 144 -15.60 -10.11 0.09
N PRO A 145 -14.40 -9.72 0.59
CA PRO A 145 -13.63 -8.60 0.02
C PRO A 145 -13.26 -8.79 -1.46
N TRP A 146 -13.00 -10.03 -1.86
CA TRP A 146 -12.67 -10.37 -3.24
C TRP A 146 -13.85 -10.19 -4.20
N GLU A 147 -15.06 -10.54 -3.76
CA GLU A 147 -16.29 -10.28 -4.52
C GLU A 147 -16.54 -8.77 -4.65
N MET A 148 -16.35 -8.00 -3.56
CA MET A 148 -16.45 -6.55 -3.60
C MET A 148 -15.48 -5.95 -4.63
N LEU A 149 -14.23 -6.39 -4.62
CA LEU A 149 -13.21 -5.87 -5.52
C LEU A 149 -13.50 -6.26 -6.99
N GLY A 150 -13.92 -7.50 -7.22
CA GLY A 150 -14.31 -7.97 -8.55
C GLY A 150 -15.50 -7.19 -9.12
N GLY A 151 -16.53 -6.94 -8.31
CA GLY A 151 -17.68 -6.11 -8.69
C GLY A 151 -17.32 -4.65 -8.95
N LEU A 152 -16.51 -4.05 -8.07
CA LEU A 152 -16.09 -2.65 -8.20
C LEU A 152 -15.33 -2.39 -9.51
N LEU A 153 -14.35 -3.25 -9.81
CA LEU A 153 -13.46 -3.11 -10.97
C LEU A 153 -14.03 -3.75 -12.25
N ASN A 154 -15.17 -4.43 -12.16
CA ASN A 154 -15.73 -5.27 -13.23
C ASN A 154 -14.73 -6.34 -13.71
N ILE A 155 -14.03 -7.00 -12.78
CA ILE A 155 -13.06 -8.07 -13.04
C ILE A 155 -13.53 -9.32 -12.28
N PRO A 156 -14.40 -10.15 -12.88
CA PRO A 156 -15.01 -11.29 -12.17
C PRO A 156 -13.98 -12.33 -11.70
N GLU A 157 -12.82 -12.43 -12.34
CA GLU A 157 -11.74 -13.33 -11.96
C GLU A 157 -11.19 -13.04 -10.56
N LEU A 158 -11.36 -11.81 -10.05
CA LEU A 158 -10.94 -11.47 -8.68
C LEU A 158 -11.84 -12.10 -7.63
N ALA A 159 -13.13 -12.35 -7.94
CA ALA A 159 -14.11 -12.80 -6.95
C ALA A 159 -13.77 -14.16 -6.33
N ALA A 160 -12.98 -14.99 -7.03
CA ALA A 160 -12.54 -16.29 -6.52
C ALA A 160 -11.57 -16.17 -5.32
N GLY A 161 -10.86 -15.04 -5.16
CA GLY A 161 -9.90 -14.85 -4.07
C GLY A 161 -8.77 -15.86 -4.01
N ASP A 162 -8.52 -16.57 -5.12
CA ASP A 162 -7.56 -17.66 -5.20
C ASP A 162 -6.14 -17.16 -5.56
N ARG A 163 -5.22 -18.10 -5.79
CA ARG A 163 -3.86 -17.79 -6.23
C ARG A 163 -3.83 -16.93 -7.50
N LYS A 164 -4.75 -17.12 -8.45
CA LYS A 164 -4.79 -16.34 -9.69
C LYS A 164 -5.23 -14.91 -9.42
N ALA A 165 -6.20 -14.71 -8.52
CA ALA A 165 -6.60 -13.38 -8.08
C ALA A 165 -5.43 -12.64 -7.41
N MET A 166 -4.68 -13.32 -6.54
CA MET A 166 -3.45 -12.78 -5.93
C MET A 166 -2.38 -12.41 -6.97
N GLU A 167 -2.10 -13.31 -7.93
CA GLU A 167 -1.14 -13.05 -9.03
C GLU A 167 -1.59 -11.88 -9.92
N LEU A 168 -2.89 -11.74 -10.15
CA LEU A 168 -3.45 -10.64 -10.93
C LEU A 168 -3.22 -9.29 -10.25
N VAL A 169 -3.51 -9.19 -8.95
CA VAL A 169 -3.23 -7.97 -8.17
C VAL A 169 -1.73 -7.68 -8.14
N GLY A 170 -0.89 -8.71 -7.98
CA GLY A 170 0.57 -8.57 -7.98
C GLY A 170 1.13 -7.93 -9.26
N LYS A 171 0.47 -8.12 -10.41
CA LYS A 171 0.85 -7.50 -11.69
C LYS A 171 0.52 -6.01 -11.79
N TRP A 172 -0.28 -5.45 -10.90
CA TRP A 172 -0.67 -4.03 -10.96
C TRP A 172 0.45 -3.07 -10.50
N GLY A 173 1.41 -3.58 -9.72
CA GLY A 173 2.53 -2.81 -9.19
C GLY A 173 2.14 -1.77 -8.13
N VAL A 174 3.16 -1.28 -7.40
CA VAL A 174 2.99 -0.34 -6.28
C VAL A 174 3.58 1.05 -6.53
N GLU A 175 4.40 1.20 -7.58
CA GLU A 175 5.01 2.47 -7.98
C GLU A 175 3.99 3.37 -8.69
N GLN A 176 4.28 4.66 -8.89
CA GLN A 176 3.31 5.61 -9.46
C GLN A 176 3.12 5.40 -10.96
#